data_AF-A0A0Q6YRT0-F1
#
_entry.id   AF-A0A0Q6YRT0-F1
#
_cell.length_a   1.000
_cell.length_b   1.000
_cell.length_c   1.000
_cell.angle_alpha   90.00
_cell.angle_beta   90.00
_cell.angle_gamma   90.00
#
_symmetry.space_group_name_H-M   'P 1'
#
loop_
_entity.id
_entity.type
_entity.pdbx_description
1 polymer ?
#
loop_
_entity_poly.entity_id
_entity_poly.type
_entity_poly.pdbx_seq_one_letter_code
_entity_poly.pdbx_strand_id
1 'polypeptide(L)'
;MATPENNEHRRDADARLWAHHLHTDTMVFQRGNLFLVAQSLLAVAYSTTATSGSTHAAARVLAGFGLALTAIWAYVGHRYHRYNRAIQRRTAERLSDYAETYGAGRISGPSAMPLIAYALPVLAAVMWIVLLIVT
;
A
#
# COMPACT_ATOMS: atom_id res chain seq x y z
N MET A 1 30.99 -23.05 -20.40
CA MET A 1 30.13 -24.25 -20.38
C MET A 1 29.46 -24.28 -19.02
N ALA A 2 28.16 -23.99 -18.94
CA ALA A 2 27.44 -24.01 -17.65
C ALA A 2 27.17 -25.47 -17.27
N THR A 3 27.57 -25.89 -16.07
CA THR A 3 27.27 -27.23 -15.55
C THR A 3 25.76 -27.37 -15.27
N PRO A 4 25.19 -28.57 -15.40
CA PRO A 4 23.77 -28.80 -15.13
C PRO A 4 23.34 -28.31 -13.73
N GLU A 5 24.18 -28.48 -12.71
CA GLU A 5 23.96 -27.98 -11.34
C GLU A 5 23.82 -26.45 -11.28
N ASN A 6 24.60 -25.71 -12.08
CA ASN A 6 24.52 -24.25 -12.13
C ASN A 6 23.20 -23.78 -12.76
N ASN A 7 22.65 -24.55 -13.70
CA ASN A 7 21.35 -24.26 -14.30
C ASN A 7 20.19 -24.50 -13.33
N GLU A 8 20.25 -25.57 -12.52
CA GLU A 8 19.24 -25.86 -11.49
C GLU A 8 19.24 -24.80 -10.39
N HIS A 9 20.42 -24.44 -9.87
CA HIS A 9 20.54 -23.39 -8.86
C HIS A 9 20.00 -22.04 -9.33
N ARG A 10 20.20 -21.70 -10.62
CA ARG A 10 19.67 -20.48 -11.23
C ARG A 10 18.14 -20.52 -11.32
N ARG A 11 17.57 -21.63 -11.81
CA ARG A 11 16.11 -21.81 -11.88
C ARG A 11 15.44 -21.70 -10.51
N ASP A 12 16.04 -22.30 -9.48
CA ASP A 12 15.52 -22.21 -8.12
C ASP A 12 15.61 -20.80 -7.55
N ALA A 13 16.69 -20.07 -7.84
CA ALA A 13 16.82 -18.68 -7.42
C ALA A 13 15.76 -17.78 -8.08
N ASP A 14 15.46 -18.00 -9.36
CA ASP A 14 14.47 -17.24 -10.10
C ASP A 14 13.03 -17.59 -9.65
N ALA A 15 12.76 -18.87 -9.35
CA ALA A 15 11.49 -19.30 -8.76
C ALA A 15 11.24 -18.65 -7.39
N ARG A 16 12.26 -18.57 -6.52
CA ARG A 16 12.16 -17.87 -5.23
C ARG A 16 11.91 -16.37 -5.39
N LEU A 17 12.58 -15.73 -6.34
CA LEU A 17 12.39 -14.31 -6.64
C LEU A 17 10.95 -14.04 -7.13
N TRP A 18 10.44 -14.90 -8.01
CA TRP A 18 9.08 -14.82 -8.51
C TRP A 18 8.04 -14.98 -7.40
N ALA A 19 8.19 -16.01 -6.56
CA ALA A 19 7.30 -16.23 -5.42
C ALA A 19 7.31 -15.03 -4.44
N HIS A 20 8.49 -14.46 -4.18
CA HIS A 20 8.63 -13.28 -3.33
C HIS A 20 7.94 -12.04 -3.94
N HIS A 21 8.05 -11.84 -5.25
CA HIS A 21 7.37 -10.76 -5.96
C HIS A 21 5.85 -10.90 -5.86
N LEU A 22 5.30 -12.07 -6.17
CA LEU A 22 3.85 -12.34 -6.12
C LEU A 22 3.29 -12.16 -4.69
N HIS A 23 4.03 -12.62 -3.69
CA HIS A 23 3.67 -12.45 -2.29
C HIS A 23 3.64 -10.96 -1.88
N THR A 24 4.64 -10.20 -2.32
CA THR A 24 4.74 -8.75 -2.05
C THR A 24 3.57 -7.98 -2.68
N ASP A 25 3.20 -8.30 -3.92
CA ASP A 25 2.06 -7.66 -4.59
C ASP A 25 0.73 -7.93 -3.88
N THR A 26 0.51 -9.18 -3.44
CA THR A 26 -0.72 -9.55 -2.73
C THR A 26 -0.84 -8.84 -1.37
N MET A 27 0.28 -8.70 -0.65
CA MET A 27 0.31 -8.04 0.66
C MET A 27 -0.11 -6.57 0.61
N VAL A 28 0.13 -5.85 -0.49
CA VAL A 28 -0.28 -4.43 -0.62
C VAL A 28 -1.79 -4.30 -0.51
N PHE A 29 -2.53 -5.12 -1.24
CA PHE A 29 -3.99 -5.09 -1.24
C PHE A 29 -4.57 -5.49 0.11
N GLN A 30 -4.04 -6.55 0.72
CA GLN A 30 -4.47 -7.00 2.05
C GLN A 30 -4.26 -5.93 3.12
N ARG A 31 -3.07 -5.32 3.16
CA ARG A 31 -2.76 -4.27 4.12
C ARG A 31 -3.62 -3.02 3.84
N GLY A 32 -3.82 -2.66 2.58
CA GLY A 32 -4.66 -1.53 2.18
C GLY A 32 -6.10 -1.70 2.63
N ASN A 33 -6.65 -2.90 2.49
CA ASN A 33 -7.98 -3.22 3.00
C ASN A 33 -8.06 -3.07 4.53
N LEU A 34 -7.07 -3.58 5.26
CA LEU A 34 -7.01 -3.44 6.73
C LEU A 34 -7.00 -1.97 7.16
N PHE A 35 -6.25 -1.12 6.46
CA PHE A 35 -6.25 0.32 6.69
C PHE A 35 -7.65 0.93 6.51
N LEU A 36 -8.33 0.61 5.41
CA LEU A 36 -9.67 1.13 5.14
C LEU A 36 -10.71 0.67 6.17
N VAL A 37 -10.61 -0.57 6.64
CA VAL A 37 -11.45 -1.09 7.73
C VAL A 37 -11.19 -0.30 9.01
N ALA A 38 -9.92 -0.09 9.39
CA ALA A 38 -9.58 0.68 10.59
C ALA A 38 -10.07 2.14 10.49
N GLN A 39 -9.92 2.78 9.33
CA GLN A 39 -10.41 4.14 9.07
C GLN A 39 -11.93 4.23 9.17
N SER A 40 -12.64 3.24 8.61
CA SER A 40 -14.10 3.16 8.69
C SER A 40 -14.58 3.02 10.15
N LEU A 41 -13.94 2.17 10.94
CA LEU A 41 -14.28 1.99 12.35
C LEU A 41 -14.05 3.27 13.16
N LEU A 42 -12.93 3.98 12.92
CA LEU A 42 -12.66 5.27 13.54
C LEU A 42 -13.69 6.33 13.14
N ALA A 43 -14.09 6.37 11.87
CA ALA A 43 -15.11 7.31 11.38
C ALA A 43 -16.48 7.06 12.02
N VAL A 44 -16.88 5.79 12.18
CA VAL A 44 -18.12 5.42 12.89
C VAL A 44 -18.06 5.82 14.36
N ALA A 45 -16.94 5.54 15.04
CA ALA A 45 -16.73 5.94 16.43
C ALA A 45 -16.82 7.47 16.58
N TYR A 46 -16.14 8.21 15.70
CA TYR A 46 -16.18 9.66 15.63
C TYR A 46 -17.62 10.18 15.47
N SER A 47 -18.37 9.66 14.49
CA SER A 47 -19.75 10.08 14.23
C SER A 47 -20.65 9.84 15.44
N THR A 48 -20.46 8.72 16.13
CA THR A 48 -21.23 8.36 17.33
C THR A 48 -20.90 9.32 18.47
N THR A 49 -19.61 9.60 18.71
CA THR A 49 -19.18 10.53 19.78
C THR A 49 -19.59 11.97 19.51
N ALA A 50 -19.50 12.43 18.25
CA ALA A 50 -19.86 13.79 17.88
C ALA A 50 -21.37 14.08 18.03
N THR A 51 -22.22 13.05 17.93
CA THR A 51 -23.69 13.20 18.02
C THR A 51 -24.25 12.94 19.42
N SER A 52 -23.52 12.24 20.30
CA SER A 52 -24.05 11.75 21.59
C SER A 52 -23.97 12.76 22.75
N GLY A 53 -23.85 14.06 22.48
CA GLY A 53 -23.70 15.09 23.53
C GLY A 53 -22.40 14.98 24.33
N SER A 54 -21.51 14.06 23.93
CA SER A 54 -20.15 13.90 24.45
C SER A 54 -19.32 15.15 24.15
N THR A 55 -18.33 15.44 24.98
CA THR A 55 -17.44 16.60 24.82
C THR A 55 -16.79 16.59 23.44
N HIS A 56 -16.87 17.72 22.72
CA HIS A 56 -16.18 17.94 21.43
C HIS A 56 -14.68 17.58 21.48
N ALA A 57 -14.07 17.63 22.67
CA ALA A 57 -12.71 17.16 22.92
C ALA A 57 -12.50 15.68 22.55
N ALA A 58 -13.44 14.78 22.87
CA ALA A 58 -13.32 13.35 22.56
C ALA A 58 -13.38 13.09 21.04
N ALA A 59 -14.25 13.80 20.33
CA ALA A 59 -14.33 13.75 18.86
C ALA A 59 -13.02 14.24 18.21
N ARG A 60 -12.44 15.34 18.70
CA ARG A 60 -11.13 15.85 18.22
C ARG A 60 -9.99 14.86 18.46
N VAL A 61 -9.97 14.18 19.60
CA VAL A 61 -8.98 13.12 19.88
C VAL A 61 -9.09 11.98 18.87
N LEU A 62 -10.32 11.50 18.59
CA LEU A 62 -10.55 10.47 17.58
C LEU A 62 -10.09 10.91 16.19
N ALA A 63 -10.37 12.16 15.82
CA ALA A 63 -9.92 12.69 14.54
C ALA A 63 -8.39 12.83 14.45
N GLY A 64 -7.73 13.19 15.55
CA GLY A 64 -6.27 13.15 15.68
C GLY A 64 -5.70 11.74 15.49
N PHE A 65 -6.33 10.71 16.07
CA PHE A 65 -5.93 9.31 15.84
C PHE A 65 -6.12 8.88 14.39
N GLY A 66 -7.23 9.30 13.76
CA GLY A 66 -7.48 9.08 12.35
C GLY A 66 -6.37 9.65 11.45
N LEU A 67 -5.92 10.87 11.73
CA LEU A 67 -4.78 11.48 11.06
C LEU A 67 -3.47 10.77 11.33
N ALA A 68 -3.18 10.45 12.59
CA ALA A 68 -1.96 9.74 12.96
C ALA A 68 -1.86 8.39 12.23
N LEU A 69 -2.96 7.62 12.21
CA LEU A 69 -3.03 6.35 11.50
C LEU A 69 -2.84 6.53 9.99
N THR A 70 -3.43 7.59 9.42
CA THR A 70 -3.25 7.94 8.01
C THR A 70 -1.81 8.31 7.67
N ALA A 71 -1.13 9.07 8.53
CA ALA A 71 0.28 9.43 8.35
C ALA A 71 1.20 8.21 8.45
N ILE A 72 0.97 7.33 9.43
CA ILE A 72 1.69 6.05 9.57
C ILE A 72 1.51 5.22 8.31
N TRP A 73 0.28 5.11 7.81
CA TRP A 73 -0.02 4.39 6.58
C TRP A 73 0.68 5.00 5.37
N ALA A 74 0.64 6.33 5.20
CA ALA A 74 1.33 7.01 4.11
C ALA A 74 2.85 6.74 4.13
N TYR A 75 3.47 6.74 5.32
CA TYR A 75 4.88 6.41 5.48
C TYR A 75 5.19 4.94 5.13
N VAL A 76 4.39 4.00 5.65
CA VAL A 76 4.53 2.56 5.36
C VAL A 76 4.31 2.29 3.88
N GLY A 77 3.28 2.88 3.29
CA GLY A 77 2.95 2.79 1.86
C GLY A 77 4.08 3.34 0.99
N HIS A 78 4.67 4.48 1.36
CA HIS A 78 5.83 5.03 0.66
C HIS A 78 7.03 4.09 0.69
N ARG A 79 7.39 3.60 1.89
CA ARG A 79 8.49 2.65 2.06
C ARG A 79 8.26 1.37 1.26
N TYR A 80 7.04 0.85 1.30
CA TYR A 80 6.68 -0.38 0.61
C TYR A 80 6.70 -0.21 -0.91
N HIS A 81 6.21 0.92 -1.43
CA HIS A 81 6.29 1.24 -2.85
C HIS A 81 7.75 1.30 -3.32
N ARG A 82 8.65 1.91 -2.55
CA ARG A 82 10.07 1.96 -2.90
C ARG A 82 10.70 0.56 -2.92
N TYR A 83 10.34 -0.29 -1.96
CA TYR A 83 10.80 -1.67 -1.89
C TYR A 83 10.28 -2.51 -3.07
N ASN A 84 8.99 -2.43 -3.37
CA ASN A 84 8.39 -3.20 -4.46
C ASN A 84 8.96 -2.80 -5.82
N ARG A 85 9.20 -1.50 -6.05
CA ARG A 85 9.84 -1.02 -7.28
C ARG A 85 11.26 -1.59 -7.45
N ALA A 86 11.99 -1.79 -6.36
CA ALA A 86 13.32 -2.41 -6.40
C ALA A 86 13.26 -3.90 -6.73
N ILE A 87 12.28 -4.63 -6.16
CA ILE A 87 12.05 -6.05 -6.48
C ILE A 87 11.63 -6.19 -7.94
N GLN A 88 10.63 -5.42 -8.38
CA GLN A 88 10.13 -5.45 -9.73
C GLN A 88 11.24 -5.24 -10.77
N ARG A 89 12.15 -4.29 -10.50
CA ARG A 89 13.31 -4.06 -11.35
C ARG A 89 14.23 -5.29 -11.39
N ARG A 90 14.54 -5.89 -10.24
CA ARG A 90 15.37 -7.12 -10.17
C ARG A 90 14.71 -8.31 -10.86
N THR A 91 13.39 -8.43 -10.76
CA THR A 91 12.62 -9.49 -11.44
C THR A 91 12.63 -9.28 -12.95
N ALA A 92 12.44 -8.05 -13.44
CA ALA A 92 12.53 -7.73 -14.87
C ALA A 92 13.94 -7.92 -15.46
N GLU A 93 14.99 -7.69 -14.68
CA GLU A 93 16.38 -7.92 -15.11
C GLU A 93 16.73 -9.43 -15.20
N ARG A 94 16.02 -10.31 -14.48
CA ARG A 94 16.31 -11.76 -14.45
C ARG A 94 15.34 -12.61 -15.27
N LEU A 95 14.08 -12.22 -15.38
CA LEU A 95 13.05 -12.93 -16.12
C LEU A 95 12.66 -12.12 -17.37
N SER A 96 13.22 -12.48 -18.51
CA SER A 96 12.96 -11.85 -19.81
C SER A 96 11.48 -11.87 -20.18
N ASP A 97 10.80 -13.00 -19.94
CA ASP A 97 9.39 -13.20 -20.29
C ASP A 97 8.47 -12.25 -19.50
N TYR A 98 8.85 -11.99 -18.24
CA TYR A 98 8.17 -11.00 -17.41
C TYR A 98 8.42 -9.59 -17.94
N ALA A 99 9.64 -9.26 -18.35
CA ALA A 99 9.96 -7.95 -18.89
C ALA A 99 9.24 -7.67 -20.22
N GLU A 100 9.12 -8.68 -21.08
CA GLU A 100 8.39 -8.59 -22.35
C GLU A 100 6.89 -8.40 -22.12
N THR A 101 6.29 -9.20 -21.25
CA THR A 101 4.86 -9.07 -20.87
C THR A 101 4.58 -7.73 -20.19
N TYR A 102 5.47 -7.32 -19.27
CA TYR A 102 5.34 -6.04 -18.57
C TYR A 102 5.51 -4.86 -19.54
N GLY A 103 6.45 -4.94 -20.47
CA GLY A 103 6.69 -3.92 -21.49
C GLY A 103 5.56 -3.79 -22.50
N ALA A 104 5.03 -4.92 -22.99
CA ALA A 104 3.91 -4.95 -23.94
C ALA A 104 2.59 -4.48 -23.32
N GLY A 105 2.36 -4.82 -22.04
CA GLY A 105 1.19 -4.37 -21.27
C GLY A 105 1.34 -2.99 -20.62
N ARG A 106 2.50 -2.33 -20.77
CA ARG A 106 2.74 -1.02 -20.16
C ARG A 106 1.99 0.06 -20.93
N ILE A 107 0.77 0.35 -20.50
CA ILE A 107 0.08 1.56 -20.91
C ILE A 107 0.86 2.76 -20.35
N SER A 108 1.24 3.69 -21.22
CA SER A 108 1.92 4.94 -20.86
C SER A 108 0.99 5.82 -20.00
N GLY A 109 1.02 5.62 -18.70
CA GLY A 109 0.19 6.35 -17.73
C GLY A 109 0.75 6.27 -16.31
N PRO A 110 0.19 7.06 -15.38
CA PRO A 110 0.53 6.93 -13.97
C PRO A 110 0.19 5.50 -13.53
N SER A 111 1.18 4.79 -12.98
CA SER A 111 0.95 3.47 -12.41
C SER A 111 -0.21 3.54 -11.41
N ALA A 112 -1.17 2.62 -11.50
CA ALA A 112 -2.30 2.56 -10.58
C ALA A 112 -1.83 2.31 -9.13
N MET A 113 -0.65 1.73 -8.97
CA MET A 113 -0.09 1.35 -7.67
C MET A 113 0.29 2.55 -6.78
N PRO A 114 1.04 3.57 -7.23
CA PRO A 114 1.20 4.81 -6.50
C PRO A 114 -0.13 5.54 -6.32
N LEU A 115 -1.02 5.50 -7.31
CA LEU A 115 -2.34 6.13 -7.15
C LEU A 115 -3.08 5.52 -5.96
N ILE A 116 -3.18 4.19 -5.86
CA ILE A 116 -3.86 3.54 -4.72
C ILE A 116 -3.08 3.77 -3.41
N ALA A 117 -1.74 3.67 -3.45
CA ALA A 117 -0.89 3.81 -2.26
C ALA A 117 -0.94 5.22 -1.65
N TYR A 118 -1.17 6.26 -2.45
CA TYR A 118 -1.20 7.66 -1.99
C TYR A 118 -2.61 8.28 -1.99
N ALA A 119 -3.48 7.94 -2.93
CA ALA A 119 -4.83 8.52 -3.00
C ALA A 119 -5.67 8.11 -1.79
N LEU A 120 -5.62 6.85 -1.37
CA LEU A 120 -6.36 6.39 -0.19
C LEU A 120 -5.97 7.14 1.10
N PRO A 121 -4.69 7.26 1.47
CA PRO A 121 -4.31 8.07 2.63
C PRO A 121 -4.59 9.56 2.43
N VAL A 122 -4.44 10.11 1.23
CA VAL A 122 -4.76 11.54 1.00
C VAL A 122 -6.25 11.81 1.24
N LEU A 123 -7.14 10.97 0.71
CA LEU A 123 -8.58 11.11 0.93
C LEU A 123 -8.94 10.96 2.41
N ALA A 124 -8.37 9.98 3.10
CA ALA A 124 -8.55 9.81 4.54
C ALA A 124 -8.03 11.03 5.33
N ALA A 125 -6.88 11.58 4.96
CA ALA A 125 -6.31 12.76 5.61
C ALA A 125 -7.20 13.98 5.42
N VAL A 126 -7.68 14.22 4.20
CA VAL A 126 -8.61 15.32 3.90
C VAL A 126 -9.88 15.17 4.71
N MET A 127 -10.46 13.97 4.78
CA MET A 127 -11.63 13.70 5.61
C MET A 127 -11.38 14.10 7.08
N TRP A 128 -10.29 13.62 7.69
CA TRP A 128 -10.02 13.94 9.10
C TRP A 128 -9.68 15.41 9.34
N ILE A 129 -8.99 16.08 8.42
CA ILE A 129 -8.73 17.53 8.50
C ILE A 129 -10.05 18.30 8.49
N VAL A 130 -10.95 17.97 7.56
CA VAL A 130 -12.27 18.62 7.49
C VAL A 130 -13.05 18.39 8.77
N LEU A 131 -13.08 17.16 9.27
CA LEU A 131 -13.76 16.83 10.53
C LEU A 131 -13.18 17.60 11.73
N LEU A 132 -11.85 17.79 11.79
CA LEU A 132 -11.20 18.60 12.83
C LEU A 132 -11.56 20.09 12.75
N ILE A 133 -11.70 20.64 11.55
CA ILE A 133 -12.03 22.06 11.35
C ILE A 133 -13.49 22.33 11.73
N VAL A 134 -14.38 21.40 11.45
CA VAL A 134 -15.83 21.56 11.67
C VAL A 134 -16.22 21.39 13.16
N THR A 135 -15.36 20.81 14.00
CA THR A 135 -15.71 20.33 15.35
C THR A 135 -14.96 21.06 16.45
#